data_AF-A0A9P6IVZ0-F1
#
_entry.id   AF-A0A9P6IVZ0-F1
#
_cell.length_a   1.000
_cell.length_b   1.000
_cell.length_c   1.000
_cell.angle_alpha   90.00
_cell.angle_beta   90.00
_cell.angle_gamma   90.00
#
_symmetry.space_group_name_H-M   'P 1'
#
loop_
_entity.id
_entity.type
_entity.pdbx_description
1 polymer ?
#
loop_
_entity_poly.entity_id
_entity_poly.type
_entity_poly.pdbx_seq_one_letter_code
_entity_poly.pdbx_strand_id
1 'polypeptide(L)'
;MTSLPTFSSSCVAPSGSGQTVFLFGVPSPGRLEAHSINLSDPLAPISTLISATTSTTAKNWDAQYDLGCYAYLGDNPSANSPINVIQFRSTVQALFYPNGTWVTNIGSTAATDVDYVSPKYFSTVGSTNGWNWFLAKTTPPESGGGSTGAWRDIRMDNTVRLGPKDQTVLGSEDPLLTVGAIAQDINNFGNGLLFSFEQSGLAGMVFRTTGNKRPELNLTATESLVTLTKANAVGMNSIKLSSEAMTVPSASAALILDKSSGGTISVFSIDPRASAYKLVQSSVKNSSPLFLSKQSATALNSKIVVYGGLLQDGSGTSNTIHVFDVISGTWFGPDLVDPSSSKQATSGGMSTGVITWIVAAAVVILIAVVSIVVWRIRRNKQYLKSDRVQQGSDGTTDKATMIKLMNIERNHSHEGSSITLTDTSPTTKAAT
;
A
#
# COMPACT_ATOMS: atom_id res chain seq x y z
N MET A 1 -28.17 23.65 7.96
CA MET A 1 -27.24 22.50 7.95
C MET A 1 -25.89 23.01 7.49
N THR A 2 -24.82 22.71 8.22
CA THR A 2 -23.45 23.01 7.76
C THR A 2 -23.11 22.06 6.62
N SER A 3 -22.76 22.60 5.46
CA SER A 3 -22.27 21.78 4.35
C SER A 3 -20.98 21.06 4.77
N LEU A 4 -20.74 19.87 4.22
CA LEU A 4 -19.44 19.22 4.34
C LEU A 4 -18.35 20.17 3.78
N PRO A 5 -17.19 20.29 4.44
CA PRO A 5 -16.08 21.09 3.93
C PRO A 5 -15.60 20.53 2.59
N THR A 6 -14.80 21.28 1.84
CA THR A 6 -14.26 20.82 0.57
C THR A 6 -12.74 20.85 0.64
N PHE A 7 -12.08 19.74 0.29
CA PHE A 7 -10.62 19.60 0.35
C PHE A 7 -10.09 18.95 -0.93
N SER A 8 -8.99 19.48 -1.48
CA SER A 8 -8.29 18.85 -2.62
C SER A 8 -7.46 17.63 -2.23
N SER A 9 -7.08 17.56 -0.95
CA SER A 9 -6.48 16.40 -0.33
C SER A 9 -7.10 16.21 1.04
N SER A 10 -7.63 15.01 1.28
CA SER A 10 -8.30 14.66 2.52
C SER A 10 -8.00 13.23 2.91
N CYS A 11 -8.15 12.93 4.18
CA CYS A 11 -8.27 11.55 4.63
C CYS A 11 -9.36 11.43 5.69
N VAL A 12 -9.94 10.24 5.78
CA VAL A 12 -10.98 9.91 6.76
C VAL A 12 -10.51 8.78 7.66
N ALA A 13 -10.88 8.84 8.93
CA ALA A 13 -10.61 7.80 9.92
C ALA A 13 -11.88 7.51 10.74
N PRO A 14 -12.06 6.28 11.22
CA PRO A 14 -13.22 5.94 12.02
C PRO A 14 -13.06 6.49 13.44
N SER A 15 -14.16 6.88 14.06
CA SER A 15 -14.20 7.08 15.51
C SER A 15 -14.47 5.74 16.22
N GLY A 16 -14.13 5.67 17.51
CA GLY A 16 -14.48 4.53 18.35
C GLY A 16 -15.98 4.38 18.64
N SER A 17 -16.83 5.36 18.30
CA SER A 17 -18.28 5.33 18.62
C SER A 17 -19.12 4.58 17.58
N GLY A 18 -18.58 4.31 16.39
CA GLY A 18 -19.26 3.54 15.35
C GLY A 18 -20.28 4.31 14.50
N GLN A 19 -20.54 5.58 14.79
CA GLN A 19 -21.45 6.44 14.01
C GLN A 19 -20.80 7.74 13.52
N THR A 20 -19.56 7.98 13.92
CA THR A 20 -18.81 9.18 13.56
C THR A 20 -17.54 8.79 12.82
N VAL A 21 -17.17 9.58 11.83
CA VAL A 21 -15.81 9.58 11.26
C VAL A 21 -15.15 10.92 11.50
N PHE A 22 -13.83 10.91 11.58
CA PHE A 22 -13.02 12.12 11.54
C PHE A 22 -12.58 12.37 10.11
N LEU A 23 -12.83 13.59 9.63
CA LEU A 23 -12.40 14.06 8.33
C LEU A 23 -11.27 15.06 8.52
N PHE A 24 -10.17 14.84 7.83
CA PHE A 24 -8.99 15.70 7.86
C PHE A 24 -8.73 16.26 6.46
N GLY A 25 -8.30 17.51 6.41
CA GLY A 25 -7.97 18.15 5.14
C GLY A 25 -7.22 19.46 5.29
N VAL A 26 -6.58 19.86 4.20
CA VAL A 26 -5.77 21.08 4.12
C VAL A 26 -6.58 22.16 3.39
N PRO A 27 -7.31 23.05 4.09
CA PRO A 27 -8.07 24.12 3.43
C PRO A 27 -7.17 25.19 2.80
N SER A 28 -5.95 25.35 3.32
CA SER A 28 -4.95 26.30 2.86
C SER A 28 -3.55 25.81 3.23
N PRO A 29 -2.50 26.15 2.47
CA PRO A 29 -1.13 25.80 2.81
C PRO A 29 -0.77 26.16 4.26
N GLY A 30 -0.08 25.25 4.95
CA GLY A 30 0.33 25.37 6.35
C GLY A 30 -0.73 24.99 7.38
N ARG A 31 -2.01 24.81 7.00
CA ARG A 31 -3.12 24.55 7.93
C ARG A 31 -3.75 23.19 7.67
N LEU A 32 -3.90 22.39 8.72
CA LEU A 32 -4.66 21.14 8.72
C LEU A 32 -5.87 21.28 9.65
N GLU A 33 -7.04 20.86 9.18
CA GLU A 33 -8.28 20.85 9.98
C GLU A 33 -8.74 19.43 10.27
N ALA A 34 -9.38 19.27 11.42
CA ALA A 34 -10.11 18.05 11.80
C ALA A 34 -11.59 18.36 12.03
N HIS A 35 -12.45 17.66 11.31
CA HIS A 35 -13.91 17.73 11.43
C HIS A 35 -14.45 16.40 11.96
N SER A 36 -15.46 16.46 12.82
CA SER A 36 -16.31 15.33 13.20
C SER A 36 -17.48 15.26 12.24
N ILE A 37 -17.68 14.12 11.57
CA ILE A 37 -18.82 13.89 10.68
C ILE A 37 -19.74 12.86 11.33
N ASN A 38 -20.95 13.29 11.71
CA ASN A 38 -21.98 12.41 12.23
C ASN A 38 -22.74 11.73 11.08
N LEU A 39 -22.74 10.40 11.06
CA LEU A 39 -23.36 9.54 10.06
C LEU A 39 -24.62 8.83 10.57
N SER A 40 -25.28 9.37 11.59
CA SER A 40 -26.59 8.87 12.07
C SER A 40 -27.62 8.90 10.94
N ASP A 41 -27.55 9.91 10.08
CA ASP A 41 -28.24 9.97 8.79
C ASP A 41 -27.19 10.15 7.67
N PRO A 42 -26.85 9.09 6.90
CA PRO A 42 -25.86 9.19 5.83
C PRO A 42 -26.35 10.01 4.62
N LEU A 43 -27.64 10.35 4.53
CA LEU A 43 -28.17 11.23 3.48
C LEU A 43 -28.06 12.71 3.87
N ALA A 44 -27.93 13.01 5.16
CA ALA A 44 -27.78 14.37 5.70
C ALA A 44 -26.69 14.42 6.79
N PRO A 45 -25.42 14.10 6.44
CA PRO A 45 -24.32 14.10 7.38
C PRO A 45 -24.09 15.48 7.98
N ILE A 46 -23.75 15.53 9.27
CA ILE A 46 -23.47 16.79 9.98
C ILE A 46 -21.98 16.92 10.23
N SER A 47 -21.36 17.97 9.68
CA SER A 47 -19.95 18.32 9.92
C SER A 47 -19.80 19.32 11.04
N THR A 48 -18.88 19.06 11.96
CA THR A 48 -18.48 20.00 13.01
C THR A 48 -16.95 20.11 13.04
N LEU A 49 -16.42 21.32 12.86
CA LEU A 49 -14.98 21.58 13.06
C LEU A 49 -14.64 21.32 14.54
N ILE A 50 -13.67 20.44 14.78
CA ILE A 50 -13.19 20.13 16.14
C ILE A 50 -12.03 21.05 16.48
N SER A 51 -11.03 21.08 15.60
CA SER A 51 -9.79 21.83 15.81
C SER A 51 -9.03 22.00 14.50
N ALA A 52 -8.02 22.85 14.53
CA ALA A 52 -7.07 23.03 13.45
C ALA A 52 -5.66 23.16 14.03
N THR A 53 -4.66 22.76 13.25
CA THR A 53 -3.25 23.00 13.57
C THR A 53 -2.56 23.69 12.40
N THR A 54 -1.62 24.57 12.72
CA THR A 54 -0.74 25.20 11.74
C THR A 54 0.68 24.69 11.93
N SER A 55 1.35 24.29 10.86
CA SER A 55 2.80 24.07 10.93
C SER A 55 3.51 25.42 10.88
N THR A 56 4.44 25.64 11.80
CA THR A 56 5.28 26.84 11.85
C THR A 56 6.69 26.58 11.31
N THR A 57 6.95 25.39 10.77
CA THR A 57 8.29 24.98 10.30
C THR A 57 8.42 25.17 8.79
N ALA A 58 9.61 24.96 8.25
CA ALA A 58 9.83 24.99 6.79
C ALA A 58 9.00 23.91 6.06
N LYS A 59 8.57 22.86 6.77
CA LYS A 59 7.75 21.77 6.24
C LYS A 59 6.30 21.99 6.66
N ASN A 60 5.44 22.22 5.68
CA ASN A 60 4.06 22.65 5.89
C ASN A 60 3.07 21.68 5.28
N TRP A 61 1.87 21.65 5.86
CA TRP A 61 0.72 20.97 5.26
C TRP A 61 0.41 21.59 3.90
N ASP A 62 0.28 20.79 2.86
CA ASP A 62 0.04 21.27 1.50
C ASP A 62 -0.94 20.35 0.79
N ALA A 63 -2.00 20.96 0.27
CA ALA A 63 -3.14 20.28 -0.33
C ALA A 63 -2.82 19.64 -1.70
N GLN A 64 -1.62 19.86 -2.23
CA GLN A 64 -1.10 19.18 -3.43
C GLN A 64 -0.71 17.72 -3.15
N TYR A 65 -0.28 17.41 -1.93
CA TYR A 65 0.16 16.10 -1.51
C TYR A 65 -0.98 15.24 -1.02
N ASP A 66 -0.87 13.93 -1.18
CA ASP A 66 -1.88 12.99 -0.68
C ASP A 66 -1.81 12.90 0.86
N LEU A 67 -2.97 12.84 1.50
CA LEU A 67 -3.10 12.59 2.93
C LEU A 67 -3.51 11.14 3.18
N GLY A 68 -3.01 10.55 4.27
CA GLY A 68 -3.49 9.28 4.81
C GLY A 68 -3.72 9.38 6.31
N CYS A 69 -4.80 8.77 6.77
CA CYS A 69 -5.24 8.79 8.15
C CYS A 69 -5.30 7.36 8.68
N TYR A 70 -4.61 7.09 9.78
CA TYR A 70 -4.49 5.76 10.36
C TYR A 70 -4.90 5.82 11.82
N ALA A 71 -6.14 5.42 12.10
CA ALA A 71 -6.60 5.27 13.47
C ALA A 71 -5.90 4.10 14.15
N TYR A 72 -5.83 4.17 15.47
CA TYR A 72 -5.52 3.00 16.27
C TYR A 72 -6.66 1.97 16.15
N LEU A 73 -6.35 0.78 15.64
CA LEU A 73 -7.31 -0.27 15.26
C LEU A 73 -7.11 -1.55 16.09
N GLY A 74 -6.37 -1.43 17.19
CA GLY A 74 -5.86 -2.56 17.97
C GLY A 74 -6.87 -3.28 18.86
N ASP A 75 -6.32 -4.04 19.81
CA ASP A 75 -7.03 -4.91 20.74
C ASP A 75 -7.89 -4.16 21.77
N ASN A 76 -7.58 -2.91 22.06
CA ASN A 76 -8.37 -2.09 22.97
C ASN A 76 -8.40 -0.61 22.54
N PRO A 77 -9.12 -0.27 21.45
CA PRO A 77 -9.22 1.11 21.01
C PRO A 77 -10.03 1.89 22.05
N SER A 78 -9.40 2.91 22.64
CA SER A 78 -10.10 3.85 23.51
C SER A 78 -10.81 4.91 22.66
N ALA A 79 -11.86 5.52 23.20
CA ALA A 79 -12.56 6.63 22.55
C ALA A 79 -11.64 7.83 22.26
N ASN A 80 -10.47 7.90 22.93
CA ASN A 80 -9.46 8.94 22.73
C ASN A 80 -8.14 8.39 22.16
N SER A 81 -8.16 7.24 21.50
CA SER A 81 -6.95 6.72 20.85
C SER A 81 -6.52 7.64 19.70
N PRO A 82 -5.20 7.83 19.50
CA PRO A 82 -4.71 8.77 18.50
C PRO A 82 -4.98 8.27 17.07
N ILE A 83 -5.07 9.23 16.16
CA ILE A 83 -5.13 9.04 14.72
C ILE A 83 -3.89 9.68 14.15
N ASN A 84 -3.05 8.91 13.46
CA ASN A 84 -1.92 9.49 12.75
C ASN A 84 -2.36 10.02 11.39
N VAL A 85 -2.11 11.30 11.16
CA VAL A 85 -2.35 11.98 9.89
C VAL A 85 -1.00 12.20 9.23
N ILE A 86 -0.82 11.67 8.03
CA ILE A 86 0.45 11.68 7.30
C ILE A 86 0.24 12.40 5.96
N GLN A 87 1.14 13.33 5.63
CA GLN A 87 1.28 13.86 4.28
C GLN A 87 2.35 13.06 3.54
N PHE A 88 1.98 12.40 2.45
CA PHE A 88 2.90 11.58 1.66
C PHE A 88 3.72 12.44 0.71
N ARG A 89 4.93 11.99 0.35
CA ARG A 89 5.95 12.79 -0.35
C ARG A 89 6.36 14.05 0.42
N SER A 90 6.25 13.94 1.73
CA SER A 90 6.58 14.91 2.75
C SER A 90 6.93 14.15 4.04
N THR A 91 7.63 14.82 4.93
CA THR A 91 7.95 14.32 6.28
C THR A 91 6.95 14.87 7.32
N VAL A 92 5.90 15.52 6.86
CA VAL A 92 4.88 16.14 7.72
C VAL A 92 3.89 15.08 8.18
N GLN A 93 3.80 14.89 9.50
CA GLN A 93 2.83 14.03 10.16
C GLN A 93 2.41 14.63 11.51
N ALA A 94 1.22 14.27 11.98
CA ALA A 94 0.73 14.66 13.30
C ALA A 94 -0.17 13.58 13.91
N LEU A 95 -0.12 13.45 15.22
CA LEU A 95 -1.12 12.68 15.96
C LEU A 95 -2.27 13.60 16.34
N PHE A 96 -3.49 13.20 15.94
CA PHE A 96 -4.72 13.83 16.37
C PHE A 96 -5.40 12.97 17.44
N TYR A 97 -5.78 13.58 18.54
CA TYR A 97 -6.61 12.96 19.56
C TYR A 97 -8.07 13.40 19.37
N PRO A 98 -9.05 12.48 19.46
CA PRO A 98 -10.49 12.80 19.35
C PRO A 98 -11.00 13.96 20.21
N ASN A 99 -10.30 14.28 21.30
CA ASN A 99 -10.57 15.46 22.14
C ASN A 99 -10.16 16.82 21.51
N GLY A 100 -9.64 16.83 20.28
CA GLY A 100 -9.20 18.04 19.57
C GLY A 100 -7.72 18.41 19.77
N THR A 101 -6.95 17.59 20.47
CA THR A 101 -5.52 17.85 20.72
C THR A 101 -4.66 17.37 19.55
N TRP A 102 -3.67 18.17 19.17
CA TRP A 102 -2.67 17.82 18.16
C TRP A 102 -1.30 17.64 18.80
N VAL A 103 -0.57 16.60 18.36
CA VAL A 103 0.86 16.42 18.61
C VAL A 103 1.58 16.46 17.27
N THR A 104 2.18 17.61 16.96
CA THR A 104 2.91 17.85 15.70
C THR A 104 4.41 17.61 15.84
N ASN A 105 4.96 17.73 17.05
CA ASN A 105 6.31 17.29 17.38
C ASN A 105 6.26 15.87 17.92
N ILE A 106 5.96 14.93 17.03
CA ILE A 106 6.12 13.50 17.32
C ILE A 106 7.63 13.32 17.46
N GLY A 107 8.14 13.06 18.66
CA GLY A 107 9.57 13.21 18.99
C GLY A 107 10.53 12.64 17.93
N SER A 108 11.72 13.25 17.82
CA SER A 108 12.74 13.12 16.76
C SER A 108 13.39 11.74 16.59
N THR A 109 12.63 10.66 16.75
CA THR A 109 13.05 9.34 16.28
C THR A 109 12.96 9.33 14.75
N ALA A 110 13.79 8.53 14.09
CA ALA A 110 14.01 8.54 12.64
C ALA A 110 12.73 8.47 11.76
N ALA A 111 11.55 8.15 12.31
CA ALA A 111 10.28 8.13 11.58
C ALA A 111 9.82 9.50 11.08
N THR A 112 10.13 10.60 11.77
CA THR A 112 9.76 11.96 11.31
C THR A 112 10.66 12.49 10.21
N ASP A 113 11.81 11.87 9.98
CA ASP A 113 12.75 12.25 8.92
C ASP A 113 12.57 11.40 7.66
N VAL A 114 11.61 10.48 7.69
CA VAL A 114 11.32 9.59 6.59
C VAL A 114 10.04 10.04 5.90
N ASP A 115 10.17 10.19 4.59
CA ASP A 115 9.05 10.44 3.71
C ASP A 115 8.52 9.12 3.14
N TYR A 116 7.21 9.04 2.96
CA TYR A 116 6.48 7.88 2.46
C TYR A 116 5.98 8.12 1.05
N VAL A 117 6.12 7.11 0.19
CA VAL A 117 5.88 7.25 -1.26
C VAL A 117 4.42 7.53 -1.60
N SER A 118 3.50 6.79 -0.97
CA SER A 118 2.06 6.84 -1.26
C SER A 118 1.23 6.12 -0.18
N PRO A 119 -0.02 6.55 0.08
CA PRO A 119 -0.95 5.81 0.93
C PRO A 119 -1.18 4.35 0.48
N LYS A 120 -1.02 4.06 -0.82
CA LYS A 120 -1.14 2.70 -1.38
C LYS A 120 -0.08 1.73 -0.84
N TYR A 121 1.04 2.26 -0.36
CA TYR A 121 2.17 1.48 0.14
C TYR A 121 2.35 1.64 1.64
N PHE A 122 1.27 1.92 2.38
CA PHE A 122 1.28 2.10 3.82
C PHE A 122 0.15 1.27 4.45
N SER A 123 0.51 0.16 5.08
CA SER A 123 -0.43 -0.87 5.52
C SER A 123 -0.30 -1.19 6.99
N THR A 124 -1.43 -1.33 7.70
CA THR A 124 -1.46 -1.82 9.09
C THR A 124 -1.26 -3.33 9.12
N VAL A 125 -0.16 -3.80 9.70
CA VAL A 125 0.24 -5.22 9.66
C VAL A 125 0.18 -5.89 11.04
N GLY A 126 -0.54 -5.32 11.99
CA GLY A 126 -0.83 -5.95 13.27
C GLY A 126 -1.01 -4.93 14.40
N SER A 127 -1.38 -5.41 15.57
CA SER A 127 -1.48 -4.57 16.77
C SER A 127 -1.29 -5.36 18.07
N THR A 128 -0.70 -4.76 19.11
CA THR A 128 -0.71 -5.37 20.45
C THR A 128 -0.56 -4.31 21.51
N ASN A 129 -1.18 -4.49 22.68
CA ASN A 129 -0.86 -3.73 23.89
C ASN A 129 -0.88 -2.20 23.69
N GLY A 130 -1.83 -1.67 22.92
CA GLY A 130 -1.90 -0.23 22.65
C GLY A 130 -1.07 0.26 21.45
N TRP A 131 -0.44 -0.64 20.68
CA TRP A 131 0.44 -0.28 19.55
C TRP A 131 -0.05 -0.86 18.23
N ASN A 132 0.07 -0.10 17.14
CA ASN A 132 -0.12 -0.60 15.79
C ASN A 132 1.22 -0.72 15.10
N TRP A 133 1.42 -1.79 14.34
CA TRP A 133 2.54 -1.87 13.40
C TRP A 133 2.06 -1.62 11.99
N PHE A 134 2.90 -0.93 11.24
CA PHE A 134 2.71 -0.69 9.83
C PHE A 134 3.93 -1.15 9.06
N LEU A 135 3.70 -1.45 7.79
CA LEU A 135 4.77 -1.56 6.83
C LEU A 135 4.54 -0.50 5.76
N ALA A 136 5.57 0.28 5.46
CA ALA A 136 5.50 1.38 4.52
C ALA A 136 6.68 1.41 3.55
N LYS A 137 6.43 1.79 2.29
CA LYS A 137 7.51 2.08 1.33
C LYS A 137 7.96 3.53 1.48
N THR A 138 9.25 3.74 1.69
CA THR A 138 9.83 5.06 1.95
C THR A 138 10.48 5.66 0.72
N THR A 139 10.52 6.98 0.62
CA THR A 139 11.36 7.65 -0.38
C THR A 139 12.82 7.64 0.08
N PRO A 140 13.78 7.75 -0.86
CA PRO A 140 15.18 7.90 -0.48
C PRO A 140 15.35 9.21 0.30
N PRO A 141 16.17 9.25 1.37
CA PRO A 141 16.47 10.51 2.03
C PRO A 141 17.12 11.47 1.02
N GLU A 142 16.74 12.74 1.06
CA GLU A 142 17.27 13.79 0.16
C GLU A 142 18.80 13.88 0.20
N SER A 143 19.42 13.47 1.32
CA SER A 143 20.88 13.44 1.51
C SER A 143 21.61 12.31 0.77
N GLY A 144 20.92 11.49 -0.03
CA GLY A 144 21.54 10.59 -1.01
C GLY A 144 22.22 9.34 -0.44
N GLY A 145 22.08 9.06 0.86
CA GLY A 145 22.74 7.93 1.53
C GLY A 145 21.89 6.67 1.75
N GLY A 146 20.60 6.69 1.40
CA GLY A 146 19.68 5.58 1.66
C GLY A 146 19.37 4.71 0.43
N SER A 147 19.12 3.43 0.65
CA SER A 147 18.52 2.51 -0.32
C SER A 147 17.18 3.09 -0.81
N THR A 148 17.10 3.38 -2.11
CA THR A 148 15.91 3.96 -2.73
C THR A 148 14.73 2.99 -2.64
N GLY A 149 13.57 3.44 -2.13
CA GLY A 149 12.32 2.68 -2.21
C GLY A 149 12.22 1.48 -1.27
N ALA A 150 12.98 1.47 -0.18
CA ALA A 150 12.97 0.37 0.76
C ALA A 150 11.68 0.32 1.61
N TRP A 151 11.35 -0.88 2.10
CA TRP A 151 10.22 -1.06 3.01
C TRP A 151 10.70 -0.90 4.45
N ARG A 152 9.99 -0.10 5.24
CA ARG A 152 10.25 0.08 6.66
C ARG A 152 9.05 -0.35 7.46
N ASP A 153 9.32 -1.01 8.57
CA ASP A 153 8.37 -1.23 9.63
C ASP A 153 8.25 0.04 10.49
N ILE A 154 7.02 0.36 10.87
CA ILE A 154 6.69 1.51 11.71
C ILE A 154 5.88 0.99 12.87
N ARG A 155 6.14 1.51 14.06
CA ARG A 155 5.31 1.30 15.22
C ARG A 155 4.69 2.62 15.66
N MET A 156 3.43 2.57 16.00
CA MET A 156 2.64 3.75 16.34
C MET A 156 1.85 3.53 17.62
N ASP A 157 1.96 4.50 18.51
CA ASP A 157 1.22 4.60 19.75
C ASP A 157 0.96 6.08 20.06
N ASN A 158 1.34 6.57 21.24
CA ASN A 158 1.44 8.01 21.52
C ASN A 158 2.67 8.67 20.87
N THR A 159 3.54 7.86 20.26
CA THR A 159 4.70 8.22 19.46
C THR A 159 4.66 7.48 18.11
N VAL A 160 5.49 7.89 17.16
CA VAL A 160 5.71 7.16 15.90
C VAL A 160 7.19 6.82 15.83
N ARG A 161 7.51 5.53 15.61
CA ARG A 161 8.88 5.02 15.59
C ARG A 161 9.12 4.18 14.35
N LEU A 162 10.30 4.37 13.77
CA LEU A 162 10.75 3.60 12.62
C LEU A 162 11.56 2.40 13.09
N GLY A 163 11.39 1.26 12.44
CA GLY A 163 12.25 0.11 12.63
C GLY A 163 13.68 0.41 12.17
N PRO A 164 14.69 -0.20 12.80
CA PRO A 164 16.09 0.09 12.51
C PRO A 164 16.57 -0.49 11.17
N LYS A 165 15.76 -1.34 10.52
CA LYS A 165 16.19 -2.18 9.39
C LYS A 165 15.27 -2.05 8.19
N ASP A 166 15.85 -2.15 7.00
CA ASP A 166 15.09 -2.31 5.76
C ASP A 166 14.49 -3.71 5.69
N GLN A 167 13.21 -3.76 5.35
CA GLN A 167 12.50 -4.99 5.06
C GLN A 167 12.58 -5.28 3.56
N THR A 168 12.76 -6.55 3.23
CA THR A 168 12.64 -7.02 1.86
C THR A 168 11.28 -7.68 1.70
N VAL A 169 10.39 -7.04 0.94
CA VAL A 169 9.12 -7.65 0.51
C VAL A 169 9.35 -8.32 -0.83
N LEU A 170 9.79 -9.58 -0.80
CA LEU A 170 10.12 -10.36 -2.00
C LEU A 170 8.92 -10.44 -2.96
N GLY A 171 9.16 -10.19 -4.26
CA GLY A 171 8.14 -10.21 -5.31
C GLY A 171 7.29 -8.93 -5.41
N SER A 172 7.64 -7.90 -4.64
CA SER A 172 6.86 -6.66 -4.51
C SER A 172 7.78 -5.44 -4.44
N GLU A 173 8.77 -5.36 -5.35
CA GLU A 173 9.61 -4.17 -5.45
C GLU A 173 8.76 -2.96 -5.83
N ASP A 174 7.83 -3.12 -6.76
CA ASP A 174 6.86 -2.10 -7.17
C ASP A 174 5.44 -2.69 -7.25
N PRO A 175 4.76 -2.86 -6.10
CA PRO A 175 3.38 -3.33 -6.10
C PRO A 175 2.44 -2.25 -6.61
N LEU A 176 1.29 -2.66 -7.13
CA LEU A 176 0.16 -1.77 -7.40
C LEU A 176 -0.33 -1.11 -6.11
N LEU A 177 -0.50 -1.92 -5.06
CA LEU A 177 -0.89 -1.50 -3.72
C LEU A 177 -0.58 -2.61 -2.70
N THR A 178 -0.54 -2.22 -1.44
CA THR A 178 -0.52 -3.13 -0.30
C THR A 178 -1.75 -2.93 0.57
N VAL A 179 -2.29 -3.98 1.17
CA VAL A 179 -3.36 -3.89 2.15
C VAL A 179 -2.98 -4.68 3.37
N GLY A 180 -3.19 -4.06 4.53
CA GLY A 180 -3.00 -4.70 5.81
C GLY A 180 -4.31 -5.25 6.38
N ALA A 181 -4.22 -6.30 7.20
CA ALA A 181 -5.31 -6.74 8.07
C ALA A 181 -4.74 -7.28 9.39
N ILE A 182 -5.47 -7.12 10.49
CA ILE A 182 -5.11 -7.71 11.78
C ILE A 182 -5.69 -9.11 11.83
N ALA A 183 -4.83 -10.11 11.96
CA ALA A 183 -5.25 -11.50 12.12
C ALA A 183 -5.48 -11.74 13.61
N GLN A 184 -6.75 -11.78 14.02
CA GLN A 184 -7.09 -12.16 15.39
C GLN A 184 -6.77 -13.65 15.58
N ASP A 185 -5.61 -13.93 16.17
CA ASP A 185 -5.32 -15.24 16.75
C ASP A 185 -5.80 -15.23 18.20
N ILE A 186 -6.50 -16.29 18.62
CA ILE A 186 -7.03 -16.49 19.98
C ILE A 186 -5.98 -16.26 21.07
N ASN A 187 -4.70 -16.39 20.74
CA ASN A 187 -3.59 -16.24 21.69
C ASN A 187 -2.71 -15.02 21.41
N ASN A 188 -2.94 -14.26 20.33
CA ASN A 188 -2.00 -13.22 19.93
C ASN A 188 -2.55 -12.19 18.91
N PHE A 189 -2.97 -11.02 19.39
CA PHE A 189 -3.26 -9.86 18.50
C PHE A 189 -2.01 -9.34 17.79
N GLY A 190 -0.81 -9.72 18.27
CA GLY A 190 0.48 -9.32 17.73
C GLY A 190 0.78 -9.76 16.29
N ASN A 191 -0.17 -10.44 15.64
CA ASN A 191 -0.05 -10.97 14.30
C ASN A 191 -0.95 -10.20 13.33
N GLY A 192 -0.51 -10.11 12.08
CA GLY A 192 -1.30 -9.54 11.00
C GLY A 192 -1.03 -10.24 9.68
N LEU A 193 -1.57 -9.63 8.64
CA LEU A 193 -1.34 -10.01 7.26
C LEU A 193 -0.99 -8.75 6.47
N LEU A 194 -0.01 -8.89 5.60
CA LEU A 194 0.25 -7.94 4.52
C LEU A 194 -0.10 -8.61 3.20
N PHE A 195 -1.05 -8.05 2.49
CA PHE A 195 -1.35 -8.39 1.11
C PHE A 195 -0.62 -7.41 0.21
N SER A 196 0.08 -7.91 -0.80
CA SER A 196 0.73 -7.10 -1.84
C SER A 196 0.23 -7.56 -3.20
N PHE A 197 -0.20 -6.62 -4.03
CA PHE A 197 -0.69 -6.90 -5.37
C PHE A 197 0.30 -6.37 -6.39
N GLU A 198 0.62 -7.18 -7.38
CA GLU A 198 1.56 -6.79 -8.44
C GLU A 198 1.03 -5.62 -9.27
N GLN A 199 1.93 -4.87 -9.91
CA GLN A 199 1.58 -3.74 -10.78
C GLN A 199 0.55 -4.08 -11.87
N SER A 200 0.52 -5.35 -12.31
CA SER A 200 -0.43 -5.86 -13.30
C SER A 200 -1.88 -5.93 -12.79
N GLY A 201 -2.05 -5.98 -11.46
CA GLY A 201 -3.33 -6.23 -10.77
C GLY A 201 -3.87 -7.65 -10.92
N LEU A 202 -3.12 -8.57 -11.55
CA LEU A 202 -3.55 -9.94 -11.88
C LEU A 202 -3.07 -11.01 -10.89
N ALA A 203 -2.15 -10.65 -10.00
CA ALA A 203 -1.60 -11.54 -8.99
C ALA A 203 -1.40 -10.78 -7.68
N GLY A 204 -1.47 -11.53 -6.59
CA GLY A 204 -1.25 -11.01 -5.25
C GLY A 204 -0.53 -12.04 -4.39
N MET A 205 0.22 -11.54 -3.42
CA MET A 205 0.93 -12.31 -2.42
C MET A 205 0.47 -11.88 -1.02
N VAL A 206 0.50 -12.81 -0.08
CA VAL A 206 0.21 -12.56 1.33
C VAL A 206 1.38 -13.03 2.20
N PHE A 207 1.75 -12.17 3.14
CA PHE A 207 2.77 -12.41 4.14
C PHE A 207 2.08 -12.40 5.50
N ARG A 208 2.31 -13.44 6.32
CA ARG A 208 1.97 -13.32 7.74
C ARG A 208 3.01 -12.41 8.38
N THR A 209 2.54 -11.54 9.26
CA THR A 209 3.38 -10.60 9.98
C THR A 209 3.32 -10.92 11.46
N THR A 210 4.46 -10.83 12.12
CA THR A 210 4.55 -10.92 13.58
C THR A 210 5.28 -9.70 14.10
N GLY A 211 4.60 -8.93 14.95
CA GLY A 211 5.16 -7.76 15.61
C GLY A 211 5.99 -8.13 16.84
N ASN A 212 7.08 -7.40 17.05
CA ASN A 212 7.89 -7.50 18.25
C ASN A 212 7.13 -6.88 19.43
N LYS A 213 6.84 -7.72 20.43
CA LYS A 213 6.07 -7.34 21.62
C LYS A 213 6.89 -6.68 22.72
N ARG A 214 8.22 -6.62 22.59
CA ARG A 214 9.08 -6.08 23.64
C ARG A 214 8.77 -4.58 23.85
N PRO A 215 8.74 -4.10 25.10
CA PRO A 215 8.72 -2.67 25.39
C PRO A 215 10.00 -2.03 24.81
N GLU A 216 9.85 -0.81 24.29
CA GLU A 216 10.68 -0.27 23.21
C GLU A 216 12.10 0.15 23.57
N LEU A 217 12.42 0.33 24.85
CA LEU A 217 13.66 0.98 25.26
C LEU A 217 14.93 0.17 24.97
N ASN A 218 14.80 -1.07 24.48
CA ASN A 218 15.91 -2.01 24.31
C ASN A 218 15.98 -2.67 22.92
N LEU A 219 15.32 -2.12 21.89
CA LEU A 219 15.47 -2.69 20.54
C LEU A 219 16.87 -2.42 20.01
N THR A 220 17.61 -3.49 19.72
CA THR A 220 18.93 -3.37 19.10
C THR A 220 18.80 -3.12 17.59
N ALA A 221 19.84 -2.56 16.95
CA ALA A 221 19.85 -2.32 15.51
C ALA A 221 19.66 -3.60 14.64
N THR A 222 19.76 -4.78 15.26
CA THR A 222 19.59 -6.09 14.62
C THR A 222 18.17 -6.65 14.73
N GLU A 223 17.33 -6.09 15.61
CA GLU A 223 15.96 -6.57 15.82
C GLU A 223 14.99 -5.91 14.84
N SER A 224 14.03 -6.70 14.35
CA SER A 224 12.94 -6.23 13.49
C SER A 224 11.72 -5.89 14.36
N LEU A 225 11.02 -4.78 14.09
CA LEU A 225 9.71 -4.53 14.71
C LEU A 225 8.66 -5.44 14.10
N VAL A 226 8.75 -5.72 12.80
CA VAL A 226 7.87 -6.64 12.08
C VAL A 226 8.69 -7.69 11.38
N THR A 227 8.33 -8.96 11.56
CA THR A 227 8.88 -10.07 10.78
C THR A 227 7.85 -10.55 9.77
N LEU A 228 8.26 -10.76 8.52
CA LEU A 228 7.42 -11.32 7.46
C LEU A 228 7.72 -12.82 7.29
N THR A 229 6.67 -13.65 7.21
CA THR A 229 6.84 -15.06 6.84
C THR A 229 7.06 -15.23 5.34
N LYS A 230 7.32 -16.47 4.90
CA LYS A 230 7.27 -16.84 3.49
C LYS A 230 5.94 -16.41 2.86
N ALA A 231 6.04 -15.83 1.68
CA ALA A 231 4.90 -15.37 0.89
C ALA A 231 4.05 -16.55 0.40
N ASN A 232 2.73 -16.38 0.39
CA ASN A 232 1.78 -17.30 -0.24
C ASN A 232 0.99 -16.55 -1.31
N ALA A 233 0.50 -17.26 -2.32
CA ALA A 233 -0.34 -16.65 -3.35
C ALA A 233 -1.74 -16.30 -2.81
N VAL A 234 -2.29 -15.18 -3.27
CA VAL A 234 -3.69 -14.80 -3.07
C VAL A 234 -4.48 -15.25 -4.31
N GLY A 235 -5.58 -15.95 -4.10
CA GLY A 235 -6.48 -16.32 -5.19
C GLY A 235 -7.22 -15.09 -5.73
N MET A 236 -6.94 -14.69 -6.97
CA MET A 236 -7.52 -13.47 -7.55
C MET A 236 -8.94 -13.63 -8.10
N ASN A 237 -9.49 -14.85 -8.19
CA ASN A 237 -10.88 -15.11 -8.65
C ASN A 237 -11.26 -14.38 -9.96
N SER A 238 -10.35 -14.32 -10.93
CA SER A 238 -10.53 -13.60 -12.21
C SER A 238 -10.73 -12.09 -12.08
N ILE A 239 -10.45 -11.51 -10.91
CA ILE A 239 -10.45 -10.07 -10.68
C ILE A 239 -9.08 -9.51 -11.11
N LYS A 240 -9.12 -8.43 -11.87
CA LYS A 240 -7.95 -7.60 -12.18
C LYS A 240 -8.13 -6.25 -11.52
N LEU A 241 -7.26 -5.93 -10.57
CA LEU A 241 -7.24 -4.60 -9.96
C LEU A 241 -6.70 -3.56 -10.96
N SER A 242 -7.31 -2.37 -10.99
CA SER A 242 -6.88 -1.26 -11.83
C SER A 242 -5.77 -0.45 -11.15
N SER A 243 -5.09 0.40 -11.91
CA SER A 243 -4.13 1.38 -11.36
C SER A 243 -4.79 2.42 -10.45
N GLU A 244 -6.12 2.56 -10.48
CA GLU A 244 -6.90 3.46 -9.64
C GLU A 244 -7.27 2.83 -8.29
N ALA A 245 -7.08 1.52 -8.11
CA ALA A 245 -7.41 0.82 -6.87
C ALA A 245 -6.77 1.48 -5.64
N MET A 246 -7.54 1.57 -4.56
CA MET A 246 -7.15 2.18 -3.29
C MET A 246 -7.47 1.26 -2.11
N THR A 247 -6.70 1.44 -1.05
CA THR A 247 -6.80 0.65 0.18
C THR A 247 -7.82 1.28 1.11
N VAL A 248 -8.51 0.48 1.92
CA VAL A 248 -9.37 0.96 3.00
C VAL A 248 -8.77 0.47 4.32
N PRO A 249 -8.25 1.36 5.17
CA PRO A 249 -7.76 0.98 6.50
C PRO A 249 -8.86 0.28 7.31
N SER A 250 -8.56 -0.94 7.76
CA SER A 250 -9.49 -1.79 8.50
C SER A 250 -8.74 -2.76 9.41
N ALA A 251 -9.33 -3.08 10.55
CA ALA A 251 -8.78 -4.05 11.49
C ALA A 251 -9.09 -5.49 11.04
N SER A 252 -10.34 -5.73 10.63
CA SER A 252 -10.92 -7.07 10.55
C SER A 252 -10.94 -7.68 9.16
N ALA A 253 -10.62 -6.91 8.13
CA ALA A 253 -10.60 -7.37 6.75
C ALA A 253 -9.59 -6.56 5.93
N ALA A 254 -8.99 -7.18 4.92
CA ALA A 254 -8.27 -6.43 3.89
C ALA A 254 -9.30 -5.94 2.86
N LEU A 255 -9.54 -4.63 2.83
CA LEU A 255 -10.57 -4.00 2.00
C LEU A 255 -9.92 -3.13 0.92
N ILE A 256 -10.43 -3.24 -0.31
CA ILE A 256 -9.97 -2.51 -1.49
C ILE A 256 -11.18 -1.89 -2.18
N LEU A 257 -11.06 -0.63 -2.57
CA LEU A 257 -11.99 -0.01 -3.52
C LEU A 257 -11.30 0.10 -4.87
N ASP A 258 -12.02 -0.21 -5.94
CA ASP A 258 -11.51 -0.04 -7.31
C ASP A 258 -12.58 0.55 -8.21
N LYS A 259 -12.15 1.06 -9.36
CA LYS A 259 -13.04 1.56 -10.39
C LYS A 259 -13.55 0.42 -11.26
N SER A 260 -14.87 0.28 -11.32
CA SER A 260 -15.52 -0.64 -12.26
C SER A 260 -15.37 -0.15 -13.70
N SER A 261 -15.63 -1.02 -14.68
CA SER A 261 -15.70 -0.62 -16.09
C SER A 261 -16.78 0.45 -16.37
N GLY A 262 -17.80 0.54 -15.52
CA GLY A 262 -18.83 1.58 -15.57
C GLY A 262 -18.46 2.88 -14.86
N GLY A 263 -17.25 3.00 -14.32
CA GLY A 263 -16.76 4.20 -13.62
C GLY A 263 -17.26 4.35 -12.17
N THR A 264 -18.00 3.38 -11.65
CA THR A 264 -18.48 3.34 -10.25
C THR A 264 -17.53 2.59 -9.32
N ILE A 265 -17.72 2.71 -8.02
CA ILE A 265 -16.92 1.98 -7.02
C ILE A 265 -17.28 0.49 -6.97
N SER A 266 -16.27 -0.37 -7.08
CA SER A 266 -16.34 -1.80 -6.71
C SER A 266 -15.64 -2.03 -5.37
N VAL A 267 -16.25 -2.84 -4.52
CA VAL A 267 -15.72 -3.19 -3.19
C VAL A 267 -15.18 -4.61 -3.21
N PHE A 268 -13.91 -4.77 -2.89
CA PHE A 268 -13.26 -6.07 -2.76
C PHE A 268 -12.80 -6.30 -1.32
N SER A 269 -12.82 -7.57 -0.92
CA SER A 269 -12.38 -7.98 0.41
C SER A 269 -11.60 -9.28 0.38
N ILE A 270 -10.74 -9.46 1.38
CA ILE A 270 -10.14 -10.74 1.75
C ILE A 270 -10.42 -10.97 3.22
N ASP A 271 -10.99 -12.14 3.57
CA ASP A 271 -11.16 -12.54 4.97
C ASP A 271 -9.80 -13.02 5.53
N PRO A 272 -9.22 -12.33 6.53
CA PRO A 272 -7.93 -12.70 7.11
C PRO A 272 -7.98 -14.00 7.92
N ARG A 273 -9.17 -14.54 8.19
CA ARG A 273 -9.38 -15.79 8.93
C ARG A 273 -9.51 -17.00 8.01
N ALA A 274 -9.61 -16.79 6.70
CA ALA A 274 -9.71 -17.88 5.74
C ALA A 274 -8.43 -18.73 5.71
N SER A 275 -8.58 -20.04 5.55
CA SER A 275 -7.44 -20.95 5.35
C SER A 275 -6.75 -20.75 4.00
N ALA A 276 -7.49 -20.25 3.00
CA ALA A 276 -6.97 -19.84 1.70
C ALA A 276 -7.47 -18.42 1.39
N TYR A 277 -6.53 -17.49 1.25
CA TYR A 277 -6.84 -16.09 0.99
C TYR A 277 -7.28 -15.90 -0.46
N LYS A 278 -8.47 -15.34 -0.63
CA LYS A 278 -9.06 -15.07 -1.94
C LYS A 278 -9.61 -13.66 -1.96
N LEU A 279 -9.35 -12.95 -3.05
CA LEU A 279 -9.97 -11.66 -3.32
C LEU A 279 -11.40 -11.91 -3.79
N VAL A 280 -12.37 -11.34 -3.09
CA VAL A 280 -13.79 -11.50 -3.40
C VAL A 280 -14.41 -10.13 -3.62
N GLN A 281 -15.16 -9.99 -4.72
CA GLN A 281 -15.96 -8.80 -4.97
C GLN A 281 -17.27 -8.89 -4.17
N SER A 282 -17.59 -7.83 -3.44
CA SER A 282 -18.87 -7.72 -2.73
C SER A 282 -20.01 -7.52 -3.73
N SER A 283 -21.13 -8.20 -3.51
CA SER A 283 -22.34 -7.97 -4.30
C SER A 283 -22.96 -6.63 -3.92
N VAL A 284 -22.94 -5.68 -4.85
CA VAL A 284 -23.64 -4.39 -4.68
C VAL A 284 -25.08 -4.54 -5.14
N LYS A 285 -26.02 -4.26 -4.23
CA LYS A 285 -27.45 -4.15 -4.52
C LYS A 285 -27.72 -2.70 -4.88
N ASN A 286 -28.19 -2.46 -6.11
CA ASN A 286 -28.59 -1.16 -6.66
C ASN A 286 -27.39 -0.29 -7.12
N SER A 287 -27.58 1.02 -7.05
CA SER A 287 -26.65 2.05 -7.48
C SER A 287 -25.40 2.13 -6.60
N SER A 288 -24.33 2.65 -7.18
CA SER A 288 -23.04 2.89 -6.53
C SER A 288 -22.58 4.31 -6.83
N PRO A 289 -21.83 4.97 -5.93
CA PRO A 289 -21.18 6.23 -6.27
C PRO A 289 -20.19 6.05 -7.42
N LEU A 290 -19.92 7.16 -8.13
CA LEU A 290 -18.81 7.25 -9.06
C LEU A 290 -17.49 7.09 -8.31
N PHE A 291 -16.54 6.41 -8.94
CA PHE A 291 -15.17 6.36 -8.44
C PHE A 291 -14.47 7.67 -8.84
N LEU A 292 -14.01 8.43 -7.85
CA LEU A 292 -13.28 9.67 -8.04
C LEU A 292 -11.81 9.51 -7.66
N SER A 293 -10.92 10.17 -8.39
CA SER A 293 -9.50 10.20 -8.02
C SER A 293 -9.30 11.00 -6.73
N LYS A 294 -8.31 10.65 -5.91
CA LYS A 294 -8.05 11.29 -4.60
C LYS A 294 -9.20 11.25 -3.59
N GLN A 295 -10.21 10.39 -3.77
CA GLN A 295 -11.17 10.10 -2.71
C GLN A 295 -10.48 9.40 -1.54
N SER A 296 -11.00 9.59 -0.33
CA SER A 296 -10.50 8.91 0.86
C SER A 296 -11.54 7.92 1.37
N ALA A 297 -11.09 6.86 2.03
CA ALA A 297 -11.99 5.85 2.56
C ALA A 297 -11.51 5.27 3.88
N THR A 298 -12.46 4.81 4.70
CA THR A 298 -12.18 4.13 5.96
C THR A 298 -13.25 3.09 6.30
N ALA A 299 -12.89 2.07 7.07
CA ALA A 299 -13.85 1.11 7.61
C ALA A 299 -14.39 1.60 8.96
N LEU A 300 -15.71 1.64 9.10
CA LEU A 300 -16.41 1.98 10.33
C LEU A 300 -17.37 0.83 10.66
N ASN A 301 -16.95 -0.06 11.56
CA ASN A 301 -17.66 -1.31 11.86
C ASN A 301 -17.92 -2.13 10.57
N SER A 302 -19.17 -2.49 10.30
CA SER A 302 -19.59 -3.19 9.08
C SER A 302 -19.89 -2.24 7.91
N LYS A 303 -19.35 -1.02 7.93
CA LYS A 303 -19.55 -0.01 6.90
C LYS A 303 -18.21 0.44 6.31
N ILE A 304 -18.22 0.84 5.05
CA ILE A 304 -17.11 1.57 4.41
C ILE A 304 -17.61 2.99 4.14
N VAL A 305 -16.87 3.97 4.62
CA VAL A 305 -17.16 5.38 4.39
C VAL A 305 -16.19 5.89 3.34
N VAL A 306 -16.72 6.50 2.28
CA VAL A 306 -15.96 7.14 1.18
C VAL A 306 -16.28 8.62 1.17
N TYR A 307 -15.26 9.46 1.01
CA TYR A 307 -15.41 10.90 1.03
C TYR A 307 -14.62 11.57 -0.11
N GLY A 308 -15.29 12.52 -0.76
CA GLY A 308 -14.69 13.50 -1.67
C GLY A 308 -14.06 12.92 -2.93
N GLY A 309 -12.96 13.53 -3.37
CA GLY A 309 -12.25 13.22 -4.61
C GLY A 309 -12.39 14.31 -5.69
N LEU A 310 -11.58 14.22 -6.73
CA LEU A 310 -11.62 15.14 -7.88
C LEU A 310 -12.72 14.71 -8.85
N LEU A 311 -13.58 15.66 -9.22
CA LEU A 311 -14.62 15.44 -10.21
C LEU A 311 -14.01 15.11 -11.58
N GLN A 312 -14.61 14.18 -12.32
CA GLN A 312 -14.05 13.65 -13.57
C GLN A 312 -13.94 14.71 -14.68
N ASP A 313 -14.77 15.76 -14.62
CA ASP A 313 -14.76 16.89 -15.54
C ASP A 313 -13.72 17.97 -15.17
N GLY A 314 -13.00 17.80 -14.06
CA GLY A 314 -12.02 18.77 -13.55
C GLY A 314 -12.66 20.04 -12.96
N SER A 315 -13.98 20.09 -12.78
CA SER A 315 -14.70 21.26 -12.27
C SER A 315 -14.40 21.57 -10.79
N GLY A 316 -13.77 20.64 -10.08
CA GLY A 316 -13.32 20.86 -8.71
C GLY A 316 -13.22 19.57 -7.92
N THR A 317 -13.53 19.69 -6.63
CA THR A 317 -13.46 18.64 -5.63
C THR A 317 -14.85 18.36 -5.10
N SER A 318 -15.21 17.07 -5.05
CA SER A 318 -16.43 16.64 -4.38
C SER A 318 -16.28 16.79 -2.87
N ASN A 319 -17.36 17.16 -2.20
CA ASN A 319 -17.51 17.11 -0.75
C ASN A 319 -18.58 16.10 -0.31
N THR A 320 -18.99 15.19 -1.20
CA THR A 320 -20.00 14.18 -0.88
C THR A 320 -19.40 13.05 -0.03
N ILE A 321 -20.27 12.41 0.75
CA ILE A 321 -19.94 11.21 1.52
C ILE A 321 -20.86 10.08 1.09
N HIS A 322 -20.29 8.89 0.99
CA HIS A 322 -21.02 7.67 0.69
C HIS A 322 -20.69 6.62 1.73
N VAL A 323 -21.69 5.83 2.10
CA VAL A 323 -21.56 4.76 3.10
C VAL A 323 -22.01 3.46 2.46
N PHE A 324 -21.10 2.49 2.35
CA PHE A 324 -21.44 1.13 1.95
C PHE A 324 -21.67 0.28 3.18
N ASP A 325 -22.86 -0.28 3.34
CA ASP A 325 -23.14 -1.30 4.35
C ASP A 325 -22.74 -2.67 3.78
N VAL A 326 -21.71 -3.28 4.39
CA VAL A 326 -21.13 -4.55 3.94
C VAL A 326 -22.09 -5.72 4.14
N ILE A 327 -22.99 -5.63 5.13
CA ILE A 327 -23.95 -6.70 5.43
C ILE A 327 -25.10 -6.67 4.43
N SER A 328 -25.69 -5.49 4.19
CA SER A 328 -26.79 -5.38 3.23
C SER A 328 -26.31 -5.42 1.79
N GLY A 329 -25.06 -5.00 1.54
CA GLY A 329 -24.48 -4.80 0.21
C GLY A 329 -25.00 -3.55 -0.47
N THR A 330 -25.33 -2.48 0.27
CA THR A 330 -26.02 -1.30 -0.26
C THR A 330 -25.23 -0.02 0.01
N TRP A 331 -25.19 0.87 -0.97
CA TRP A 331 -24.67 2.22 -0.83
C TRP A 331 -25.74 3.20 -0.36
N PHE A 332 -25.34 4.12 0.51
CA PHE A 332 -26.11 5.28 0.95
C PHE A 332 -25.32 6.56 0.64
N GLY A 333 -26.03 7.63 0.29
CA GLY A 333 -25.44 8.92 -0.03
C GLY A 333 -26.10 9.56 -1.26
N PRO A 334 -25.74 10.81 -1.59
CA PRO A 334 -26.25 11.49 -2.78
C PRO A 334 -25.67 10.90 -4.07
N ASP A 335 -26.28 11.21 -5.22
CA ASP A 335 -25.69 10.99 -6.55
C ASP A 335 -25.25 9.55 -6.87
N LEU A 336 -25.97 8.56 -6.35
CA LEU A 336 -25.71 7.15 -6.68
C LEU A 336 -26.12 6.85 -8.12
N VAL A 337 -25.22 6.22 -8.89
CA VAL A 337 -25.44 5.87 -10.29
C VAL A 337 -25.76 4.38 -10.43
N ASP A 338 -26.80 4.06 -11.19
CA ASP A 338 -27.11 2.66 -11.51
C ASP A 338 -26.06 2.11 -12.48
N PRO A 339 -25.26 1.10 -12.11
CA PRO A 339 -24.24 0.55 -13.00
C PRO A 339 -24.83 -0.10 -14.25
N SER A 340 -26.12 -0.43 -14.27
CA SER A 340 -26.80 -0.97 -15.46
C SER A 340 -27.11 0.10 -16.52
N SER A 341 -27.28 1.36 -16.13
CA SER A 341 -27.62 2.45 -17.05
C SER A 341 -26.43 2.96 -17.87
N SER A 342 -25.19 2.66 -17.45
CA SER A 342 -23.98 3.05 -18.19
C SER A 342 -23.71 2.20 -19.44
N LYS A 343 -24.47 1.11 -19.66
CA LYS A 343 -24.38 0.28 -20.88
C LYS A 343 -24.95 0.93 -22.15
N GLN A 344 -25.43 2.18 -22.08
CA GLN A 344 -26.26 2.76 -23.13
C GLN A 344 -25.81 4.18 -23.54
N ALA A 345 -24.57 4.32 -24.01
CA ALA A 345 -24.15 5.48 -24.81
C ALA A 345 -23.04 5.18 -25.85
N THR A 346 -22.83 3.91 -26.22
CA THR A 346 -22.10 3.54 -27.44
C THR A 346 -23.03 3.49 -28.65
N SER A 347 -23.92 4.48 -28.78
CA SER A 347 -24.62 4.73 -30.04
C SER A 347 -23.72 5.58 -30.94
N GLY A 348 -22.86 4.90 -31.71
CA GLY A 348 -22.75 5.15 -33.15
C GLY A 348 -22.36 6.55 -33.67
N GLY A 349 -21.70 7.40 -32.88
CA GLY A 349 -21.04 8.59 -33.41
C GLY A 349 -19.63 8.25 -33.90
N MET A 350 -19.48 7.86 -35.16
CA MET A 350 -18.17 7.83 -35.83
C MET A 350 -17.55 9.23 -35.78
N SER A 351 -16.79 9.52 -34.72
CA SER A 351 -15.84 10.63 -34.71
C SER A 351 -14.65 10.20 -35.54
N THR A 352 -14.59 10.73 -36.75
CA THR A 352 -13.55 10.59 -37.77
C THR A 352 -12.22 11.19 -37.29
N GLY A 353 -11.64 10.66 -36.21
CA GLY A 353 -10.50 11.28 -35.52
C GLY A 353 -9.46 10.33 -34.92
N VAL A 354 -9.57 9.00 -35.13
CA VAL A 354 -8.63 8.01 -34.55
C VAL A 354 -8.21 6.95 -35.58
N ILE A 355 -7.78 7.37 -36.77
CA ILE A 355 -7.12 6.48 -37.76
C ILE A 355 -5.62 6.83 -37.92
N THR A 356 -5.13 7.91 -37.31
CA THR A 356 -3.74 8.36 -37.50
C THR A 356 -2.68 7.60 -36.69
N TRP A 357 -3.03 6.86 -35.63
CA TRP A 357 -2.01 6.20 -34.78
C TRP A 357 -1.66 4.77 -35.19
N ILE A 358 -2.57 4.05 -35.87
CA ILE A 358 -2.30 2.66 -36.30
C ILE A 358 -1.33 2.64 -37.49
N VAL A 359 -1.34 3.67 -38.34
CA VAL A 359 -0.37 3.80 -39.45
C VAL A 359 1.05 4.07 -38.92
N ALA A 360 1.20 4.84 -37.85
CA ALA A 360 2.52 5.12 -37.26
C ALA A 360 3.18 3.87 -36.66
N ALA A 361 2.42 3.03 -35.95
CA ALA A 361 2.94 1.78 -35.39
C ALA A 361 3.34 0.77 -36.47
N ALA A 362 2.56 0.67 -37.55
CA ALA A 362 2.89 -0.22 -38.67
C ALA A 362 4.18 0.21 -39.41
N VAL A 363 4.40 1.52 -39.57
CA VAL A 363 5.61 2.05 -40.23
C VAL A 363 6.86 1.79 -39.38
N VAL A 364 6.78 1.94 -38.05
CA VAL A 364 7.92 1.66 -37.16
C VAL A 364 8.32 0.18 -37.19
N ILE A 365 7.34 -0.73 -37.21
CA ILE A 365 7.60 -2.17 -37.32
C ILE A 365 8.24 -2.50 -38.68
N LEU A 366 7.77 -1.88 -39.77
CA LEU A 366 8.32 -2.10 -41.11
C LEU A 366 9.78 -1.61 -41.22
N ILE A 367 10.11 -0.46 -40.63
CA ILE A 367 11.49 0.05 -40.57
C ILE A 367 12.40 -0.86 -39.73
N ALA A 368 11.90 -1.40 -38.62
CA ALA A 368 12.65 -2.33 -37.78
C ALA A 368 12.95 -3.65 -38.53
N VAL A 369 11.97 -4.20 -39.25
CA VAL A 369 12.16 -5.41 -40.06
C VAL A 369 13.17 -5.18 -41.20
N VAL A 370 13.07 -4.07 -41.93
CA VAL A 370 14.03 -3.72 -43.00
C VAL A 370 15.44 -3.56 -42.44
N SER A 371 15.58 -2.92 -41.27
CA SER A 371 16.88 -2.73 -40.60
C SER A 371 17.52 -4.06 -40.20
N ILE A 372 16.74 -5.01 -39.68
CA ILE A 372 17.21 -6.36 -39.32
C ILE A 372 17.66 -7.13 -40.58
N VAL A 373 16.91 -7.05 -41.68
CA VAL A 373 17.26 -7.72 -42.94
C VAL A 373 18.57 -7.15 -43.52
N VAL A 374 18.72 -5.82 -43.57
CA VAL A 374 19.94 -5.16 -44.05
C VAL A 374 21.14 -5.52 -43.17
N TRP A 375 20.96 -5.57 -41.85
CA TRP A 375 22.00 -5.99 -40.92
C TRP A 375 22.44 -7.44 -41.15
N ARG A 376 21.50 -8.37 -41.35
CA ARG A 376 21.81 -9.78 -41.67
C ARG A 376 22.59 -9.91 -42.99
N ILE A 377 22.20 -9.17 -44.03
CA ILE A 377 22.91 -9.19 -45.32
C ILE A 377 24.33 -8.64 -45.19
N ARG A 378 24.52 -7.55 -44.42
CA ARG A 378 25.86 -7.00 -44.16
C ARG A 378 26.74 -7.97 -43.36
N ARG A 379 26.17 -8.66 -42.36
CA ARG A 379 26.92 -9.63 -41.54
C ARG A 379 27.40 -10.82 -42.39
N ASN A 380 26.59 -11.32 -43.30
CA ASN A 380 27.01 -12.42 -44.18
C ASN A 380 28.12 -12.04 -45.17
N LYS A 381 28.23 -10.76 -45.56
CA LYS A 381 29.31 -10.30 -46.45
C LYS A 381 30.69 -10.21 -45.78
N GLN A 382 30.76 -10.14 -44.44
CA GLN A 382 32.06 -10.08 -43.76
C GLN A 382 32.74 -11.45 -43.64
N TYR A 383 31.99 -12.55 -43.68
CA TYR A 383 32.57 -13.89 -43.66
C TYR A 383 33.24 -14.29 -44.99
N LEU A 384 32.87 -13.65 -46.11
CA LEU A 384 33.47 -13.96 -47.43
C LEU A 384 34.75 -13.18 -47.75
N LYS A 385 35.21 -12.29 -46.85
CA LYS A 385 36.44 -11.50 -47.04
C LYS A 385 37.63 -11.99 -46.22
N SER A 386 37.48 -13.07 -45.44
CA SER A 386 38.52 -13.59 -44.54
C SER A 386 39.26 -14.84 -45.06
N ASP A 387 38.91 -15.39 -46.22
CA ASP A 387 39.56 -16.58 -46.80
C ASP A 387 40.63 -16.25 -47.87
N ARG A 388 41.18 -15.04 -47.86
CA ARG A 388 42.20 -14.63 -48.84
C ARG A 388 43.39 -13.89 -48.25
N VAL A 389 43.77 -14.13 -47.00
CA VAL A 389 45.09 -13.75 -46.45
C VAL A 389 45.47 -14.72 -45.33
N GLN A 390 45.99 -15.91 -45.66
CA GLN A 390 46.93 -16.66 -44.80
C GLN A 390 47.45 -17.88 -45.56
N GLN A 391 48.38 -17.62 -46.48
CA GLN A 391 49.30 -18.63 -46.98
C GLN A 391 50.71 -18.05 -46.84
N GLY A 392 51.52 -18.67 -45.99
CA GLY A 392 52.95 -18.41 -45.87
C GLY A 392 53.38 -17.63 -44.63
N SER A 393 53.77 -18.33 -43.57
CA SER A 393 55.20 -18.48 -43.26
C SER A 393 55.38 -19.32 -42.00
N ASP A 394 56.31 -20.26 -42.16
CA ASP A 394 56.84 -21.26 -41.26
C ASP A 394 57.47 -20.70 -39.97
N GLY A 395 57.64 -21.55 -38.96
CA GLY A 395 58.72 -21.36 -37.98
C GLY A 395 58.49 -21.76 -36.51
N THR A 396 58.48 -23.08 -36.25
CA THR A 396 59.25 -23.76 -35.18
C THR A 396 59.04 -23.47 -33.67
N THR A 397 58.82 -24.57 -32.93
CA THR A 397 59.14 -24.85 -31.50
C THR A 397 58.34 -24.06 -30.44
N ASP A 398 57.88 -24.60 -29.31
CA ASP A 398 58.35 -25.75 -28.56
C ASP A 398 57.27 -26.25 -27.56
N LYS A 399 57.54 -27.42 -27.00
CA LYS A 399 56.76 -28.20 -26.04
C LYS A 399 56.42 -27.43 -24.75
N ALA A 400 55.16 -27.45 -24.32
CA ALA A 400 54.77 -27.61 -22.91
C ALA A 400 53.24 -27.79 -22.73
N THR A 401 52.80 -29.05 -22.67
CA THR A 401 52.00 -29.62 -21.57
C THR A 401 50.94 -28.67 -20.95
N MET A 402 49.66 -28.71 -21.33
CA MET A 402 48.69 -29.80 -21.18
C MET A 402 48.52 -30.32 -19.73
N ILE A 403 48.22 -29.43 -18.77
CA ILE A 403 47.63 -29.77 -17.45
C ILE A 403 46.72 -28.60 -17.01
N LYS A 404 45.54 -28.91 -16.44
CA LYS A 404 44.42 -28.02 -15.99
C LYS A 404 43.42 -27.70 -17.13
N LEU A 405 42.24 -28.29 -17.24
CA LEU A 405 41.21 -28.47 -16.21
C LEU A 405 40.26 -29.61 -16.60
N MET A 406 40.40 -30.76 -15.93
CA MET A 406 39.33 -31.72 -15.70
C MET A 406 39.58 -32.35 -14.32
N ASN A 407 38.68 -32.08 -13.37
CA ASN A 407 38.25 -32.98 -12.28
C ASN A 407 37.28 -32.18 -11.40
N ILE A 408 36.01 -32.57 -11.27
CA ILE A 408 35.49 -33.77 -10.58
C ILE A 408 35.71 -33.67 -9.06
N GLU A 409 34.63 -33.31 -8.37
CA GLU A 409 33.99 -34.11 -7.31
C GLU A 409 34.86 -34.55 -6.11
N ARG A 410 34.61 -33.97 -4.92
CA ARG A 410 34.30 -34.73 -3.67
C ARG A 410 34.19 -33.85 -2.42
N ASN A 411 33.19 -34.21 -1.62
CA ASN A 411 33.14 -34.27 -0.15
C ASN A 411 33.35 -33.01 0.69
N HIS A 412 32.32 -32.68 1.48
CA HIS A 412 32.49 -32.64 2.92
C HIS A 412 31.16 -32.95 3.65
N SER A 413 31.12 -34.13 4.28
CA SER A 413 30.35 -34.42 5.49
C SER A 413 31.24 -34.17 6.71
N HIS A 414 30.72 -33.56 7.77
CA HIS A 414 30.78 -34.08 9.14
C HIS A 414 30.16 -33.09 10.16
N GLU A 415 29.45 -33.70 11.12
CA GLU A 415 29.27 -33.32 12.53
C GLU A 415 28.58 -31.97 12.86
N GLY A 416 27.58 -31.89 13.73
CA GLY A 416 27.23 -32.76 14.86
C GLY A 416 27.27 -31.92 16.13
N SER A 417 26.12 -31.45 16.63
CA SER A 417 25.99 -31.05 18.03
C SER A 417 24.52 -31.07 18.47
N SER A 418 24.21 -32.07 19.28
CA SER A 418 23.00 -32.22 20.07
C SER A 418 23.12 -31.37 21.34
N ILE A 419 22.19 -30.43 21.55
CA ILE A 419 22.08 -29.68 22.80
C ILE A 419 21.01 -30.34 23.68
N THR A 420 21.47 -30.79 24.84
CA THR A 420 20.68 -31.33 25.95
C THR A 420 19.86 -30.23 26.61
N LEU A 421 18.54 -30.44 26.72
CA LEU A 421 17.63 -29.62 27.51
C LEU A 421 17.74 -30.02 28.99
N THR A 422 18.15 -29.08 29.84
CA THR A 422 18.08 -29.23 31.30
C THR A 422 16.78 -28.60 31.78
N ASP A 423 15.92 -29.45 32.34
CA ASP A 423 14.67 -29.12 32.99
C ASP A 423 14.95 -28.60 34.41
N THR A 424 14.54 -27.37 34.72
CA THR A 424 14.53 -26.85 36.09
C THR A 424 13.16 -26.28 36.41
N SER A 425 12.39 -27.07 37.14
CA SER A 425 11.13 -26.71 37.78
C SER A 425 11.38 -25.84 39.02
N PRO A 426 10.67 -24.72 39.24
CA PRO A 426 10.65 -24.04 40.53
C PRO A 426 9.46 -24.50 41.39
N THR A 427 9.82 -25.14 42.50
CA THR A 427 9.00 -25.48 43.67
C THR A 427 8.26 -24.26 44.23
N THR A 428 6.93 -24.34 44.32
CA THR A 428 6.10 -23.37 45.07
C THR A 428 6.06 -23.78 46.54
N LYS A 429 6.63 -22.97 47.43
CA LYS A 429 6.37 -23.04 48.89
C LYS A 429 5.16 -22.18 49.21
N ALA A 430 4.12 -22.81 49.75
CA ALA A 430 3.07 -22.13 50.50
C ALA A 430 3.59 -21.82 51.91
N ALA A 431 3.35 -20.59 52.38
CA ALA A 431 3.45 -20.23 53.79
C ALA A 431 2.07 -19.76 54.26
N THR A 432 1.65 -20.38 55.37
CA THR A 432 0.62 -19.95 56.32
C THR A 432 0.92 -18.59 56.94
#